data_AF-A0AA37VEK6-F1
#
_entry.id   AF-A0AA37VEK6-F1
#
_cell.length_a   1.000
_cell.length_b   1.000
_cell.length_c   1.000
_cell.angle_alpha   90.00
_cell.angle_beta   90.00
_cell.angle_gamma   90.00
#
_symmetry.space_group_name_H-M   'P 1'
#
loop_
_entity.id
_entity.type
_entity.pdbx_description
1 polymer ?
#
loop_
_entity_poly.entity_id
_entity_poly.type
_entity_poly.pdbx_seq_one_letter_code
_entity_poly.pdbx_strand_id
1 'polypeptide(L)'
;MGFVSMDSGLSLREPRNDQGRDHVLSPHVIPGRPKGEPGIHNHGSPMAYYVYLLASKKHGTLYLGVTNDLVQRVHVHRTKAVPGFTSRYGIGRLVWFEIYDDPITAIAREKELKKWRRDWKIRLIEEQNPSWDDLYPGICG
;
A
#
# COMPACT_ATOMS: atom_id res chain seq x y z
N MET A 1 76.14 -7.60 34.94
CA MET A 1 76.40 -7.97 36.36
C MET A 1 75.42 -7.16 37.22
N GLY A 2 74.58 -7.81 38.04
CA GLY A 2 73.58 -7.21 38.98
C GLY A 2 72.21 -6.91 38.34
N PHE A 3 71.01 -7.45 38.67
CA PHE A 3 70.34 -7.82 39.95
C PHE A 3 70.28 -6.62 40.92
N VAL A 4 69.17 -6.12 41.50
CA VAL A 4 67.92 -6.71 42.06
C VAL A 4 66.82 -5.61 42.24
N SER A 5 65.55 -6.00 41.97
CA SER A 5 64.24 -5.76 42.64
C SER A 5 63.96 -4.61 43.63
N MET A 6 62.75 -4.01 43.56
CA MET A 6 61.93 -3.62 44.73
C MET A 6 60.44 -3.34 44.42
N ASP A 7 59.61 -4.28 44.90
CA ASP A 7 58.25 -4.29 45.47
C ASP A 7 57.26 -3.09 45.43
N SER A 8 56.02 -3.43 45.04
CA SER A 8 54.69 -3.12 45.62
C SER A 8 54.19 -1.71 45.94
N GLY A 9 53.01 -1.39 45.37
CA GLY A 9 52.11 -0.32 45.81
C GLY A 9 50.77 -0.35 45.09
N LEU A 10 49.83 -1.14 45.61
CA LEU A 10 48.44 -1.33 45.16
C LEU A 10 47.59 -0.05 45.27
N SER A 11 46.80 0.29 44.25
CA SER A 11 45.43 0.83 44.49
C SER A 11 44.53 0.72 43.26
N LEU A 12 43.36 0.16 43.51
CA LEU A 12 42.31 -0.30 42.60
C LEU A 12 41.61 0.86 41.88
N ARG A 13 41.46 0.76 40.55
CA ARG A 13 40.38 1.42 39.78
C ARG A 13 39.96 0.56 38.58
N GLU A 14 38.79 -0.05 38.69
CA GLU A 14 37.97 -0.56 37.59
C GLU A 14 36.65 0.23 37.62
N PRO A 15 35.77 0.21 36.59
CA PRO A 15 36.01 -0.06 35.16
C PRO A 15 35.30 1.00 34.28
N ARG A 16 35.70 1.20 33.01
CA ARG A 16 34.78 1.74 31.97
C ARG A 16 35.12 1.24 30.57
N ASN A 17 34.40 0.19 30.20
CA ASN A 17 33.68 -0.04 28.94
C ASN A 17 34.39 0.19 27.60
N ASP A 18 34.81 -0.96 27.05
CA ASP A 18 34.82 -1.42 25.66
C ASP A 18 34.46 -0.41 24.55
N GLN A 19 35.45 -0.19 23.69
CA GLN A 19 35.34 0.52 22.42
C GLN A 19 34.94 -0.49 21.33
N GLY A 20 33.88 -0.20 20.58
CA GLY A 20 33.55 -1.00 19.40
C GLY A 20 32.21 -0.65 18.77
N ARG A 21 31.98 0.63 18.46
CA ARG A 21 30.87 1.04 17.59
C ARG A 21 31.29 0.88 16.13
N ASP A 22 30.98 -0.27 15.55
CA ASP A 22 30.81 -0.43 14.10
C ASP A 22 29.44 -1.04 13.84
N HIS A 23 28.39 -0.21 13.87
CA HIS A 23 27.10 -0.55 13.30
C HIS A 23 27.19 -0.49 11.77
N VAL A 24 27.70 -1.57 11.17
CA VAL A 24 27.53 -1.82 9.75
C VAL A 24 26.15 -2.46 9.56
N LEU A 25 25.29 -1.73 8.85
CA LEU A 25 23.97 -2.14 8.41
C LEU A 25 24.06 -3.51 7.71
N SER A 26 23.45 -4.54 8.29
CA SER A 26 23.21 -5.80 7.58
C SER A 26 22.29 -5.51 6.38
N PRO A 27 22.67 -5.81 5.13
CA PRO A 27 21.73 -5.76 4.03
C PRO A 27 20.72 -6.88 4.25
N HIS A 28 19.49 -6.51 4.63
CA HIS A 28 18.35 -7.42 4.59
C HIS A 28 18.06 -7.71 3.12
N VAL A 29 18.82 -8.65 2.56
CA VAL A 29 18.52 -9.29 1.28
C VAL A 29 17.21 -10.03 1.50
N ILE A 30 16.12 -9.47 0.99
CA ILE A 30 14.86 -10.21 0.79
C ILE A 30 15.21 -11.32 -0.21
N PRO A 31 15.22 -12.60 0.16
CA PRO A 31 15.44 -13.65 -0.82
C PRO A 31 14.32 -13.61 -1.85
N GLY A 32 14.71 -13.68 -3.12
CA GLY A 32 13.81 -13.57 -4.27
C GLY A 32 12.57 -14.44 -4.10
N ARG A 33 11.40 -13.82 -4.21
CA ARG A 33 10.12 -14.52 -4.34
C ARG A 33 10.23 -15.46 -5.54
N PRO A 34 10.13 -16.80 -5.39
CA PRO A 34 10.15 -17.70 -6.52
C PRO A 34 8.98 -17.38 -7.45
N LYS A 35 9.29 -17.02 -8.70
CA LYS A 35 8.30 -16.99 -9.79
C LYS A 35 7.97 -18.45 -10.11
N GLY A 36 6.84 -18.96 -9.62
CA GLY A 36 6.31 -20.24 -10.10
C GLY A 36 5.61 -21.17 -9.11
N GLU A 37 5.33 -20.77 -7.87
CA GLU A 37 4.52 -21.61 -6.97
C GLU A 37 3.03 -21.26 -7.07
N PRO A 38 2.16 -22.14 -7.62
CA PRO A 38 0.73 -22.04 -7.38
C PRO A 38 0.51 -22.37 -5.90
N GLY A 39 0.47 -21.31 -5.09
CA GLY A 39 0.12 -21.43 -3.67
C GLY A 39 -1.23 -22.14 -3.55
N ILE A 40 -1.24 -23.21 -2.75
CA ILE A 40 -2.42 -24.00 -2.46
C ILE A 40 -3.39 -23.12 -1.66
N HIS A 41 -4.27 -22.37 -2.34
CA HIS A 41 -5.39 -21.70 -1.70
C HIS A 41 -6.51 -22.72 -1.50
N ASN A 42 -6.43 -23.47 -0.41
CA ASN A 42 -7.60 -24.17 0.12
C ASN A 42 -8.39 -23.18 0.97
N HIS A 43 -9.42 -22.57 0.36
CA HIS A 43 -10.80 -22.42 0.84
C HIS A 43 -11.54 -21.52 -0.17
N GLY A 44 -12.58 -22.07 -0.79
CA GLY A 44 -13.35 -21.46 -1.86
C GLY A 44 -14.17 -20.24 -1.44
N SER A 45 -13.51 -19.09 -1.35
CA SER A 45 -14.15 -17.79 -1.49
C SER A 45 -13.86 -17.27 -2.90
N PRO A 46 -14.87 -16.89 -3.71
CA PRO A 46 -14.62 -16.29 -5.00
C PRO A 46 -13.75 -15.04 -4.80
N MET A 47 -12.61 -14.99 -5.50
CA MET A 47 -11.73 -13.83 -5.47
C MET A 47 -12.37 -12.72 -6.29
N ALA A 48 -13.12 -11.85 -5.61
CA ALA A 48 -13.75 -10.70 -6.23
C ALA A 48 -12.69 -9.66 -6.62
N TYR A 49 -12.81 -9.15 -7.83
CA TYR A 49 -12.08 -8.03 -8.37
C TYR A 49 -13.02 -6.85 -8.55
N TYR A 50 -12.50 -5.66 -8.33
CA TYR A 50 -13.26 -4.42 -8.34
C TYR A 50 -12.67 -3.46 -9.35
N VAL A 51 -13.50 -2.95 -10.25
CA VAL A 51 -13.17 -1.78 -11.07
C VAL A 51 -13.84 -0.59 -10.40
N TYR A 52 -13.09 0.47 -10.09
CA TYR A 52 -13.59 1.56 -9.25
C TYR A 52 -13.22 2.93 -9.79
N LEU A 53 -14.08 3.91 -9.48
CA LEU A 53 -13.86 5.32 -9.77
C LEU A 53 -13.79 6.11 -8.45
N LEU A 54 -12.67 6.82 -8.29
CA LEU A 54 -12.51 7.82 -7.25
C LEU A 54 -12.66 9.23 -7.83
N ALA A 55 -13.22 10.13 -7.04
CA ALA A 55 -13.32 11.55 -7.37
C ALA A 55 -12.66 12.42 -6.29
N SER A 56 -12.17 13.59 -6.70
CA SER A 56 -11.80 14.64 -5.74
C SER A 56 -13.03 15.43 -5.24
N LYS A 57 -13.98 15.69 -6.14
CA LYS A 57 -15.29 16.32 -5.89
C LYS A 57 -16.24 16.01 -7.04
N LYS A 58 -17.51 16.38 -6.91
CA LYS A 58 -18.50 16.27 -8.01
C LYS A 58 -17.97 16.98 -9.26
N HIS A 59 -17.97 16.28 -10.40
CA HIS A 59 -17.36 16.69 -11.67
C HIS A 59 -15.86 17.05 -11.63
N GLY A 60 -15.15 16.72 -10.54
CA GLY A 60 -13.72 16.91 -10.38
C GLY A 60 -12.87 15.81 -11.01
N THR A 61 -11.58 15.76 -10.71
CA THR A 61 -10.67 14.74 -11.24
C THR A 61 -11.17 13.34 -10.92
N LEU A 62 -11.17 12.48 -11.93
CA LEU A 62 -11.55 11.08 -11.81
C LEU A 62 -10.31 10.20 -11.89
N TYR A 63 -10.21 9.24 -10.97
CA TYR A 63 -9.22 8.17 -11.00
C TYR A 63 -9.93 6.84 -11.18
N LEU A 64 -9.50 6.06 -12.16
CA LEU A 64 -10.02 4.73 -12.46
C LEU A 64 -8.94 3.70 -12.16
N GLY A 65 -9.31 2.61 -11.50
CA GLY A 65 -8.39 1.51 -11.24
C GLY A 65 -9.09 0.18 -11.03
N VAL A 66 -8.28 -0.86 -10.89
CA VAL A 66 -8.70 -2.22 -10.53
C VAL A 66 -7.98 -2.68 -9.26
N THR A 67 -8.64 -3.46 -8.41
CA THR A 67 -8.08 -4.04 -7.18
C THR A 67 -8.85 -5.30 -6.79
N ASN A 68 -8.22 -6.23 -6.06
CA ASN A 68 -8.92 -7.34 -5.40
C ASN A 68 -9.28 -7.02 -3.94
N ASP A 69 -8.85 -5.87 -3.43
CA ASP A 69 -9.23 -5.34 -2.13
C ASP A 69 -9.61 -3.86 -2.29
N LEU A 70 -10.92 -3.60 -2.37
CA LEU A 70 -11.45 -2.26 -2.56
C LEU A 70 -11.31 -1.42 -1.28
N VAL A 71 -11.59 -2.01 -0.11
CA VAL A 71 -11.60 -1.30 1.17
C VAL A 71 -10.20 -0.81 1.52
N GLN A 72 -9.20 -1.69 1.45
CA GLN A 72 -7.81 -1.33 1.71
C GLN A 72 -7.32 -0.28 0.71
N ARG A 73 -7.65 -0.43 -0.58
CA ARG A 73 -7.20 0.50 -1.62
C ARG A 73 -7.78 1.90 -1.41
N VAL A 74 -9.08 2.00 -1.14
CA VAL A 74 -9.73 3.30 -0.87
C VAL A 74 -9.19 3.89 0.43
N HIS A 75 -9.00 3.08 1.47
CA HIS A 75 -8.40 3.52 2.74
C HIS A 75 -7.03 4.19 2.54
N VAL A 76 -6.14 3.56 1.77
CA VAL A 76 -4.81 4.11 1.46
C VAL A 76 -4.92 5.46 0.73
N HIS A 77 -5.84 5.59 -0.23
CA HIS A 77 -6.05 6.85 -0.95
C HIS A 77 -6.61 7.96 -0.06
N ARG A 78 -7.54 7.63 0.86
CA ARG A 78 -8.16 8.58 1.80
C ARG A 78 -7.19 9.09 2.85
N THR A 79 -6.46 8.18 3.48
CA THR A 79 -5.50 8.49 4.54
C THR A 79 -4.26 9.20 4.03
N LYS A 80 -4.08 9.27 2.70
CA LYS A 80 -2.87 9.78 2.05
C LYS A 80 -1.61 9.07 2.57
N ALA A 81 -1.77 7.83 3.08
CA ALA A 81 -0.73 7.08 3.76
C ALA A 81 0.48 6.80 2.84
N VAL A 82 0.28 6.84 1.53
CA VAL A 82 1.35 6.82 0.53
C VAL A 82 1.52 8.21 -0.08
N PRO A 83 2.71 8.85 0.05
CA PRO A 83 3.04 10.07 -0.68
C PRO A 83 2.93 9.82 -2.20
N GLY A 84 2.07 10.56 -2.90
CA GLY A 84 1.85 10.33 -4.34
C GLY A 84 0.72 11.18 -4.97
N PHE A 85 0.37 10.86 -6.23
CA PHE A 85 -0.59 11.60 -7.06
C PHE A 85 -1.95 11.82 -6.37
N THR A 86 -2.52 10.80 -5.74
CA THR A 86 -3.84 10.87 -5.09
C THR A 86 -3.85 11.72 -3.81
N SER A 87 -2.73 11.76 -3.07
CA SER A 87 -2.52 12.65 -1.93
C SER A 87 -2.45 14.13 -2.37
N ARG A 88 -1.82 14.41 -3.52
CA ARG A 88 -1.62 15.75 -4.06
C ARG A 88 -2.91 16.40 -4.61
N TYR A 89 -3.85 15.61 -5.11
CA TYR A 89 -5.09 16.10 -5.75
C TYR A 89 -6.38 15.89 -4.92
N GLY A 90 -6.28 15.39 -3.69
CA GLY A 90 -7.44 15.17 -2.82
C GLY A 90 -8.43 14.13 -3.36
N ILE A 91 -7.93 13.15 -4.12
CA ILE A 91 -8.76 12.09 -4.70
C ILE A 91 -8.95 11.01 -3.63
N GLY A 92 -10.13 10.96 -3.02
CA GLY A 92 -10.42 10.03 -1.92
C GLY A 92 -11.88 9.62 -1.77
N ARG A 93 -12.78 10.14 -2.61
CA ARG A 93 -14.20 9.78 -2.57
C ARG A 93 -14.46 8.61 -3.51
N LEU A 94 -14.94 7.50 -2.99
CA LEU A 94 -15.39 6.38 -3.82
C LEU A 94 -16.78 6.73 -4.35
N VAL A 95 -16.91 6.94 -5.66
CA VAL A 95 -18.20 7.38 -6.24
C VAL A 95 -18.90 6.29 -7.03
N TRP A 96 -18.17 5.24 -7.44
CA TRP A 96 -18.70 4.13 -8.23
C TRP A 96 -17.74 2.94 -8.21
N PHE A 97 -18.27 1.72 -8.28
CA PHE A 97 -17.51 0.50 -8.50
C PHE A 97 -18.37 -0.61 -9.13
N GLU A 98 -17.71 -1.53 -9.85
CA GLU A 98 -18.27 -2.79 -10.38
C GLU A 98 -17.48 -3.98 -9.82
N ILE A 99 -18.15 -5.11 -9.60
CA ILE A 99 -17.57 -6.36 -9.07
C ILE A 99 -17.45 -7.39 -10.19
N TYR A 100 -16.35 -8.16 -10.18
CA TYR A 100 -16.01 -9.18 -11.16
C TYR A 100 -15.43 -10.41 -10.47
N ASP A 101 -15.76 -11.61 -10.97
CA ASP A 101 -15.21 -12.86 -10.44
C ASP A 101 -13.89 -13.27 -11.09
N ASP A 102 -13.48 -12.57 -12.15
CA ASP A 102 -12.29 -12.88 -12.93
C ASP A 102 -11.43 -11.62 -13.16
N PRO A 103 -10.11 -11.68 -12.92
CA PRO A 103 -9.23 -10.52 -13.09
C PRO A 103 -9.13 -10.06 -14.54
N ILE A 104 -9.25 -10.95 -15.52
CA ILE A 104 -9.12 -10.62 -16.94
C ILE A 104 -10.30 -9.75 -17.37
N THR A 105 -11.52 -10.11 -16.97
CA THR A 105 -12.73 -9.32 -17.22
C THR A 105 -12.67 -7.95 -16.54
N ALA A 106 -12.22 -7.87 -15.28
CA ALA A 106 -12.03 -6.61 -14.57
C ALA A 106 -11.01 -5.69 -15.28
N ILE A 107 -9.87 -6.24 -15.71
CA ILE A 107 -8.83 -5.49 -16.44
C ILE A 107 -9.35 -5.05 -17.82
N ALA A 108 -10.10 -5.89 -18.52
CA ALA A 108 -10.70 -5.55 -19.81
C ALA A 108 -11.67 -4.38 -19.66
N ARG A 109 -12.53 -4.41 -18.63
CA ARG A 109 -13.44 -3.31 -18.31
C ARG A 109 -12.69 -2.03 -17.97
N GLU A 110 -11.66 -2.10 -17.13
CA GLU A 110 -10.83 -0.94 -16.79
C GLU A 110 -10.22 -0.30 -18.04
N LYS A 111 -9.71 -1.11 -18.97
CA LYS A 111 -9.18 -0.64 -20.27
C LYS A 111 -10.25 -0.01 -21.15
N GLU A 112 -11.45 -0.57 -21.17
CA GLU A 112 -12.59 -0.01 -21.90
C GLU A 112 -12.96 1.37 -21.36
N LEU A 113 -13.20 1.45 -20.05
CA LEU A 113 -13.55 2.70 -19.37
C LEU A 113 -12.42 3.72 -19.52
N LYS A 114 -11.14 3.34 -19.51
CA LYS A 114 -10.03 4.28 -19.77
C LYS A 114 -10.18 5.02 -21.10
N LYS A 115 -10.67 4.35 -22.16
CA LYS A 115 -10.88 4.94 -23.50
C LYS A 115 -12.14 5.81 -23.59
N TRP A 116 -13.07 5.71 -22.64
CA TRP A 116 -14.30 6.48 -22.69
C TRP A 116 -14.07 7.97 -22.54
N ARG A 117 -14.91 8.74 -23.24
CA ARG A 117 -15.06 10.18 -23.02
C ARG A 117 -15.46 10.45 -21.57
N ARG A 118 -15.01 11.59 -21.06
CA ARG A 118 -15.32 12.02 -19.69
C ARG A 118 -16.82 12.07 -19.41
N ASP A 119 -17.60 12.58 -20.35
CA ASP A 119 -19.06 12.71 -20.21
C ASP A 119 -19.75 11.36 -19.99
N TRP A 120 -19.24 10.29 -20.62
CA TRP A 120 -19.80 8.95 -20.47
C TRP A 120 -19.49 8.35 -19.10
N LYS A 121 -18.30 8.61 -18.55
CA LYS A 121 -17.95 8.24 -17.17
C LYS A 121 -18.81 8.98 -16.16
N ILE A 122 -19.11 10.26 -16.41
CA ILE A 122 -19.99 11.06 -15.54
C ILE A 122 -21.39 10.45 -15.54
N ARG A 123 -21.95 10.14 -16.71
CA ARG A 123 -23.27 9.49 -16.82
C ARG A 123 -23.30 8.15 -16.08
N LEU A 124 -22.28 7.32 -16.27
CA LEU A 124 -22.14 6.03 -15.58
C LEU A 124 -22.19 6.19 -14.05
N ILE A 125 -21.51 7.20 -13.51
CA ILE A 125 -21.57 7.51 -12.06
C ILE A 125 -22.97 7.98 -11.69
N GLU A 126 -23.53 8.94 -12.44
CA GLU A 126 -24.80 9.59 -12.11
C GLU A 126 -26.02 8.68 -12.24
N GLU A 127 -25.96 7.62 -13.05
CA GLU A 127 -27.00 6.59 -13.15
C GLU A 127 -27.25 5.88 -11.81
N GLN A 128 -26.20 5.70 -10.99
CA GLN A 128 -26.28 4.98 -9.71
C GLN A 128 -26.08 5.91 -8.50
N ASN A 129 -25.36 7.01 -8.69
CA ASN A 129 -24.94 7.93 -7.64
C ASN A 129 -25.00 9.40 -8.13
N PRO A 130 -26.21 9.98 -8.31
CA PRO A 130 -26.39 11.33 -8.86
C PRO A 130 -25.71 12.45 -8.05
N SER A 131 -25.63 12.25 -6.74
CA SER A 131 -25.01 13.20 -5.80
C SER A 131 -23.50 13.03 -5.70
N TRP A 132 -22.95 11.95 -6.27
CA TRP A 132 -21.55 11.56 -6.10
C TRP A 132 -21.20 11.43 -4.62
N ASP A 133 -22.08 10.77 -3.87
CA ASP A 133 -21.89 10.47 -2.47
C ASP A 133 -20.73 9.48 -2.32
N ASP A 134 -20.06 9.55 -1.16
CA ASP A 134 -18.98 8.64 -0.84
C ASP A 134 -19.55 7.27 -0.49
N LEU A 135 -19.29 6.26 -1.32
CA LEU A 135 -19.77 4.90 -1.11
C LEU A 135 -18.92 4.13 -0.09
N TYR A 136 -17.73 4.64 0.24
CA TYR A 136 -16.81 3.96 1.15
C TYR A 136 -17.42 3.59 2.51
N PRO A 137 -18.15 4.48 3.21
CA PRO A 137 -18.80 4.14 4.49
C PRO A 137 -19.78 2.96 4.40
N GLY A 138 -20.42 2.75 3.24
CA GLY A 138 -21.39 1.68 3.04
C GLY A 138 -20.77 0.30 2.77
N ILE A 139 -19.46 0.23 2.50
CA ILE A 139 -18.75 -1.02 2.22
C ILE A 139 -17.75 -1.42 3.32
N CYS A 140 -17.47 -0.52 4.27
CA CYS A 140 -16.56 -0.78 5.40
C CYS A 140 -17.30 -1.18 6.69
N GLY A 141 -18.50 -1.76 6.57
CA GLY A 141 -19.33 -2.26 7.67
C GLY A 141 -19.18 -3.75 7.92
#